data_AF-A0A284S0K3-F1
#
_entry.id   AF-A0A284S0K3-F1
#
_cell.length_a   1.000
_cell.length_b   1.000
_cell.length_c   1.000
_cell.angle_alpha   90.00
_cell.angle_beta   90.00
_cell.angle_gamma   90.00
#
_symmetry.space_group_name_H-M   'P 1'
#
loop_
_entity.id
_entity.type
_entity.pdbx_description
1 polymer ?
#
loop_
_entity_poly.entity_id
_entity_poly.type
_entity_poly.pdbx_seq_one_letter_code
_entity_poly.pdbx_strand_id
1 'polypeptide(L)'
;MAIISVASLCLSSYLLLSTFDILRSTPRSDVRHLAYENPYYTFISDDVPLYFPFHAGLAAMYIEDSVRYSFDDAGYAEWWIGDAEGNGTIRLGPQNRLFFISFWHQLHCLRTMHANLKAKAMSHNDLLHAQHCFNLLRQWVLCHADTSLEPDDFTERNFKYDTGNQLHVCRDWDTLYAEAGHNWHDWVRVWQLKNFNVTTEDV
;
A
#
# COMPACT_ATOMS: atom_id res chain seq x y z
N MET A 1 36.80 -46.14 4.67
CA MET A 1 36.77 -44.67 4.83
C MET A 1 36.49 -43.95 3.51
N ALA A 2 37.31 -44.10 2.46
CA ALA A 2 37.14 -43.38 1.18
C ALA A 2 35.78 -43.60 0.48
N ILE A 3 35.25 -44.83 0.47
CA ILE A 3 33.96 -45.16 -0.18
C ILE A 3 32.79 -44.42 0.49
N ILE A 4 32.82 -44.31 1.82
CA ILE A 4 31.77 -43.62 2.60
C ILE A 4 31.82 -42.11 2.32
N SER A 5 33.02 -41.54 2.21
CA SER A 5 33.20 -40.12 1.86
C SER A 5 32.70 -39.79 0.45
N VAL A 6 32.97 -40.65 -0.54
CA VAL A 6 32.48 -40.45 -1.92
C VAL A 6 30.95 -40.56 -1.98
N ALA A 7 30.36 -41.56 -1.32
CA ALA A 7 28.91 -41.71 -1.26
C ALA A 7 28.22 -40.50 -0.62
N SER A 8 28.81 -39.92 0.43
CA SER A 8 28.31 -38.72 1.10
C SER A 8 28.36 -37.47 0.21
N LEU A 9 29.44 -37.30 -0.57
CA LEU A 9 29.57 -36.19 -1.53
C LEU A 9 28.58 -36.31 -2.70
N CYS A 10 28.36 -37.53 -3.21
CA CYS A 10 27.35 -37.76 -4.25
C CYS A 10 25.93 -37.49 -3.74
N LEU A 11 25.61 -37.95 -2.53
CA LEU A 11 24.28 -37.75 -1.94
C LEU A 11 24.01 -36.26 -1.65
N SER A 12 24.98 -35.54 -1.09
CA SER A 12 24.85 -34.10 -0.84
C SER A 12 24.74 -33.30 -2.14
N SER A 13 25.51 -33.65 -3.18
CA SER A 13 25.39 -33.01 -4.49
C SER A 13 24.03 -33.27 -5.13
N TYR A 14 23.50 -34.49 -5.04
CA TYR A 14 22.17 -34.84 -5.54
C TYR A 14 21.05 -34.12 -4.77
N LEU A 15 21.17 -34.00 -3.44
CA LEU A 15 20.23 -33.24 -2.62
C LEU A 15 20.27 -31.74 -2.93
N LEU A 16 21.46 -31.18 -3.19
CA LEU A 16 21.60 -29.78 -3.60
C LEU A 16 20.99 -29.53 -4.98
N LEU A 17 21.24 -30.41 -5.95
CA LEU A 17 20.67 -30.27 -7.30
C LEU A 17 19.16 -30.42 -7.29
N SER A 18 18.63 -31.41 -6.57
CA SER A 18 17.17 -31.61 -6.46
C SER A 18 16.47 -30.47 -5.73
N THR A 19 17.06 -29.90 -4.67
CA THR A 19 16.49 -28.71 -4.01
C THR A 19 16.53 -27.47 -4.90
N PHE A 20 17.60 -27.31 -5.70
CA PHE A 20 17.70 -26.22 -6.67
C PHE A 20 16.66 -26.35 -7.79
N ASP A 21 16.46 -27.58 -8.30
CA ASP A 21 15.43 -27.87 -9.31
C ASP A 21 14.02 -27.70 -8.75
N ILE A 22 13.76 -28.08 -7.48
CA ILE A 22 12.48 -27.81 -6.81
C ILE A 22 12.23 -26.30 -6.68
N LEU A 23 13.20 -25.52 -6.20
CA LEU A 23 13.05 -24.06 -6.06
C LEU A 23 12.86 -23.35 -7.41
N ARG A 24 13.46 -23.88 -8.48
CA ARG A 24 13.30 -23.35 -9.84
C ARG A 24 11.99 -23.80 -10.50
N SER A 25 11.51 -24.99 -10.16
CA SER A 25 10.29 -25.59 -10.74
C SER A 25 9.02 -25.28 -9.96
N THR A 26 9.10 -24.87 -8.69
CA THR A 26 7.97 -24.26 -8.01
C THR A 26 7.57 -23.02 -8.80
N PRO A 27 6.43 -23.04 -9.49
CA PRO A 27 5.90 -21.82 -10.09
C PRO A 27 5.78 -20.84 -8.94
N ARG A 28 6.34 -19.63 -9.08
CA ARG A 28 6.01 -18.54 -8.18
C ARG A 28 4.50 -18.46 -8.25
N SER A 29 3.82 -18.98 -7.22
CA SER A 29 2.36 -19.03 -7.19
C SER A 29 1.92 -17.64 -7.55
N ASP A 30 1.09 -17.53 -8.59
CA ASP A 30 0.60 -16.22 -8.98
C ASP A 30 -0.22 -15.73 -7.80
N VAL A 31 0.39 -14.88 -6.97
CA VAL A 31 -0.17 -14.39 -5.70
C VAL A 31 -1.49 -13.68 -5.96
N ARG A 32 -1.76 -13.31 -7.23
CA ARG A 32 -3.05 -12.81 -7.71
C ARG A 32 -4.20 -13.80 -7.52
N HIS A 33 -3.96 -15.12 -7.61
CA HIS A 33 -4.98 -16.13 -7.32
C HIS A 33 -5.36 -16.20 -5.84
N LEU A 34 -4.43 -15.90 -4.93
CA LEU A 34 -4.68 -15.89 -3.47
C LEU A 34 -5.49 -14.65 -3.00
N ALA A 35 -5.66 -13.65 -3.87
CA ALA A 35 -6.27 -12.38 -3.53
C ALA A 35 -7.81 -12.38 -3.55
N TYR A 36 -8.44 -13.28 -4.32
CA TYR A 36 -9.84 -13.12 -4.75
C TYR A 36 -10.72 -14.38 -4.63
N GLU A 37 -10.20 -15.53 -4.21
CA GLU A 37 -10.90 -16.81 -4.41
C GLU A 37 -11.83 -17.27 -3.29
N ASN A 38 -11.89 -16.60 -2.12
CA ASN A 38 -12.82 -17.01 -1.06
C ASN A 38 -14.02 -16.04 -0.91
N PRO A 39 -15.19 -16.33 -1.52
CA PRO A 39 -16.40 -15.54 -1.28
C PRO A 39 -16.98 -15.71 0.15
N TYR A 40 -16.35 -16.53 1.00
CA TYR A 40 -16.83 -16.91 2.33
C TYR A 40 -15.88 -16.51 3.47
N TYR A 41 -15.13 -15.42 3.35
CA TYR A 41 -14.36 -14.89 4.49
C TYR A 41 -15.28 -14.68 5.70
N THR A 42 -14.88 -15.22 6.87
CA THR A 42 -15.62 -15.02 8.12
C THR A 42 -15.38 -13.64 8.71
N PHE A 43 -14.30 -12.96 8.30
CA PHE A 43 -13.81 -11.70 8.85
C PHE A 43 -13.40 -11.77 10.33
N ILE A 44 -13.16 -12.98 10.84
CA ILE A 44 -12.70 -13.25 12.20
C ILE A 44 -11.19 -13.53 12.18
N SER A 45 -10.45 -12.88 13.08
CA SER A 45 -8.99 -13.03 13.19
C SER A 45 -8.29 -12.77 11.85
N ASP A 46 -7.65 -13.79 11.27
CA ASP A 46 -6.86 -13.68 10.04
C ASP A 46 -7.62 -14.17 8.80
N ASP A 47 -8.87 -14.61 8.96
CA ASP A 47 -9.73 -15.03 7.85
C ASP A 47 -10.41 -13.83 7.18
N VAL A 48 -9.59 -13.05 6.48
CA VAL A 48 -9.92 -11.81 5.79
C VAL A 48 -9.26 -11.78 4.41
N PRO A 49 -9.82 -11.05 3.44
CA PRO A 49 -9.14 -10.88 2.16
C PRO A 49 -7.84 -10.10 2.33
N LEU A 50 -6.81 -10.50 1.58
CA LEU A 50 -5.51 -9.82 1.58
C LEU A 50 -5.60 -8.43 0.93
N TYR A 51 -6.53 -8.24 0.01
CA TYR A 51 -6.76 -6.99 -0.71
C TYR A 51 -8.21 -6.54 -0.52
N PHE A 52 -8.44 -5.23 -0.60
CA PHE A 52 -9.79 -4.71 -0.69
C PHE A 52 -10.45 -5.30 -1.96
N PRO A 53 -11.65 -5.92 -1.86
CA PRO A 53 -12.23 -6.71 -2.94
C PRO A 53 -12.88 -5.81 -4.00
N PHE A 54 -12.04 -5.12 -4.78
CA PHE A 54 -12.44 -4.30 -5.92
C PHE A 54 -11.44 -4.44 -7.08
N HIS A 55 -11.95 -4.36 -8.31
CA HIS A 55 -11.10 -4.42 -9.49
C HIS A 55 -10.70 -3.00 -9.89
N ALA A 56 -9.47 -2.62 -9.56
CA ALA A 56 -8.88 -1.39 -10.08
C ALA A 56 -8.60 -1.52 -11.58
N GLY A 57 -8.99 -0.51 -12.36
CA GLY A 57 -8.54 -0.35 -13.74
C GLY A 57 -7.06 0.00 -13.82
N LEU A 58 -6.62 0.34 -15.03
CA LEU A 58 -5.31 0.95 -15.26
C LEU A 58 -5.51 2.44 -15.55
N ALA A 59 -4.64 3.26 -14.96
CA ALA A 59 -4.54 4.68 -15.27
C ALA A 59 -3.14 4.97 -15.83
N ALA A 60 -3.05 5.89 -16.78
CA ALA A 60 -1.77 6.40 -17.24
C ALA A 60 -1.54 7.77 -16.62
N MET A 61 -0.36 8.01 -16.08
CA MET A 61 0.01 9.31 -15.52
C MET A 61 1.45 9.66 -15.82
N TYR A 62 1.71 10.95 -15.95
CA TYR A 62 3.06 11.48 -15.81
C TYR A 62 3.29 11.69 -14.31
N ILE A 63 4.38 11.14 -13.79
CA ILE A 63 4.95 11.68 -12.55
C ILE A 63 5.48 13.04 -12.94
N GLU A 64 5.30 14.15 -12.23
CA GLU A 64 5.82 15.45 -12.66
C GLU A 64 6.21 16.30 -11.45
N ASP A 65 7.16 17.21 -11.65
CA ASP A 65 7.41 18.24 -10.66
C ASP A 65 6.21 19.18 -10.58
N SER A 66 5.78 19.49 -9.37
CA SER A 66 4.61 20.33 -9.14
C SER A 66 4.92 21.51 -8.23
N VAL A 67 4.31 22.66 -8.55
CA VAL A 67 4.20 23.78 -7.61
C VAL A 67 3.19 23.51 -6.50
N ARG A 68 2.37 22.46 -6.66
CA ARG A 68 1.45 21.93 -5.65
C ARG A 68 2.22 21.15 -4.59
N TYR A 69 1.59 20.93 -3.44
CA TYR A 69 2.15 20.13 -2.34
C TYR A 69 3.44 20.71 -1.74
N SER A 70 3.67 22.02 -1.91
CA SER A 70 4.83 22.75 -1.41
C SER A 70 4.99 22.67 0.12
N PHE A 71 6.13 23.11 0.64
CA PHE A 71 6.40 23.14 2.09
C PHE A 71 5.80 24.36 2.81
N ASP A 72 5.05 25.22 2.12
CA ASP A 72 4.30 26.31 2.75
C ASP A 72 2.97 25.81 3.35
N ASP A 73 2.13 26.72 3.83
CA ASP A 73 0.85 26.36 4.47
C ASP A 73 -0.24 26.00 3.45
N ALA A 74 -0.18 26.55 2.24
CA ALA A 74 -1.08 26.18 1.16
C ALA A 74 -0.77 24.75 0.67
N GLY A 75 0.50 24.44 0.47
CA GLY A 75 0.95 23.09 0.12
C GLY A 75 0.62 22.07 1.21
N TYR A 76 0.77 22.42 2.50
CA TYR A 76 0.34 21.56 3.60
C TYR A 76 -1.16 21.20 3.52
N ALA A 77 -2.03 22.16 3.21
CA ALA A 77 -3.46 21.89 3.05
C ALA A 77 -3.76 20.95 1.87
N GLU A 78 -3.00 21.06 0.78
CA GLU A 78 -3.15 20.19 -0.39
C GLU A 78 -2.83 18.72 -0.09
N TRP A 79 -1.88 18.44 0.80
CA TRP A 79 -1.60 17.08 1.28
C TRP A 79 -2.78 16.42 2.01
N TRP A 80 -3.75 17.20 2.49
CA TRP A 80 -4.99 16.68 3.10
C TRP A 80 -6.12 16.47 2.08
N ILE A 81 -6.07 17.10 0.91
CA ILE A 81 -7.10 16.95 -0.13
C ILE A 81 -7.09 15.52 -0.69
N GLY A 82 -5.93 14.86 -0.71
CA GLY A 82 -5.79 13.47 -1.14
C GLY A 82 -6.31 12.43 -0.14
N ASP A 83 -6.88 12.84 1.00
CA ASP A 83 -7.42 11.87 1.95
C ASP A 83 -8.74 11.28 1.43
N ALA A 84 -8.97 9.99 1.66
CA ALA A 84 -10.27 9.42 1.36
C ALA A 84 -11.29 9.83 2.41
N GLU A 85 -12.56 9.79 2.03
CA GLU A 85 -13.64 9.81 3.00
C GLU A 85 -13.43 8.71 4.05
N GLY A 86 -13.68 9.03 5.31
CA GLY A 86 -13.35 8.12 6.42
C GLY A 86 -11.85 7.92 6.63
N ASN A 87 -10.99 8.80 6.10
CA ASN A 87 -9.51 8.79 6.25
C ASN A 87 -8.90 7.45 5.77
N GLY A 88 -9.42 6.88 4.69
CA GLY A 88 -8.92 5.62 4.12
C GLY A 88 -9.29 4.35 4.92
N THR A 89 -10.21 4.47 5.88
CA THR A 89 -10.76 3.32 6.60
C THR A 89 -11.83 2.61 5.79
N ILE A 90 -11.86 1.28 5.88
CA ILE A 90 -12.83 0.42 5.19
C ILE A 90 -13.55 -0.47 6.20
N ARG A 91 -14.83 -0.72 5.96
CA ARG A 91 -15.65 -1.68 6.70
C ARG A 91 -15.96 -2.89 5.85
N LEU A 92 -15.55 -4.08 6.29
CA LEU A 92 -15.88 -5.33 5.61
C LEU A 92 -16.55 -6.34 6.54
N GLY A 93 -17.29 -7.25 5.92
CA GLY A 93 -17.96 -8.36 6.60
C GLY A 93 -19.21 -7.98 7.39
N PRO A 94 -19.94 -8.98 7.91
CA PRO A 94 -21.23 -8.76 8.56
C PRO A 94 -21.15 -7.86 9.80
N GLN A 95 -20.01 -7.86 10.49
CA GLN A 95 -19.76 -7.07 11.69
C GLN A 95 -19.17 -5.68 11.38
N ASN A 96 -19.01 -5.29 10.11
CA ASN A 96 -18.38 -4.02 9.71
C ASN A 96 -16.97 -3.85 10.31
N ARG A 97 -16.14 -4.89 10.22
CA ARG A 97 -14.78 -4.87 10.77
C ARG A 97 -13.96 -3.77 10.11
N LEU A 98 -13.19 -3.04 10.93
CA LEU A 98 -12.31 -1.96 10.49
C LEU A 98 -11.06 -2.50 9.79
N PHE A 99 -10.75 -1.94 8.63
CA PHE A 99 -9.49 -2.11 7.92
C PHE A 99 -8.94 -0.75 7.49
N PHE A 100 -7.65 -0.73 7.13
CA PHE A 100 -6.97 0.44 6.58
C PHE A 100 -6.25 0.03 5.31
N ILE A 101 -6.52 0.70 4.18
CA ILE A 101 -5.88 0.32 2.92
C ILE A 101 -4.43 0.83 2.91
N SER A 102 -3.50 0.00 2.46
CA SER A 102 -2.08 0.34 2.38
C SER A 102 -1.78 1.60 1.54
N PHE A 103 -2.57 1.86 0.48
CA PHE A 103 -2.49 3.08 -0.32
C PHE A 103 -2.62 4.35 0.54
N TRP A 104 -3.66 4.46 1.37
CA TRP A 104 -3.80 5.59 2.29
C TRP A 104 -2.79 5.57 3.43
N HIS A 105 -2.25 4.42 3.82
CA HIS A 105 -1.11 4.38 4.75
C HIS A 105 0.13 5.02 4.14
N GLN A 106 0.43 4.77 2.86
CA GLN A 106 1.55 5.39 2.15
C GLN A 106 1.35 6.91 2.06
N LEU A 107 0.15 7.37 1.69
CA LEU A 107 -0.18 8.80 1.66
C LEU A 107 -0.09 9.44 3.06
N HIS A 108 -0.60 8.76 4.10
CA HIS A 108 -0.44 9.19 5.49
C HIS A 108 1.04 9.34 5.87
N CYS A 109 1.89 8.38 5.50
CA CYS A 109 3.33 8.45 5.77
C CYS A 109 3.96 9.67 5.11
N LEU A 110 3.66 9.94 3.83
CA LEU A 110 4.17 11.11 3.10
C LEU A 110 3.75 12.43 3.77
N ARG A 111 2.47 12.55 4.14
CA ARG A 111 1.93 13.72 4.84
C ARG A 111 2.56 13.92 6.22
N THR A 112 2.74 12.84 6.98
CA THR A 112 3.42 12.89 8.30
C THR A 112 4.88 13.30 8.14
N MET A 113 5.57 12.82 7.11
CA MET A 113 6.94 13.24 6.81
C MET A 113 7.02 14.72 6.42
N HIS A 114 6.09 15.21 5.59
CA HIS A 114 5.98 16.63 5.24
C HIS A 114 5.81 17.51 6.50
N ALA A 115 4.90 17.12 7.40
CA ALA A 115 4.69 17.81 8.66
C ALA A 115 5.96 17.83 9.54
N ASN A 116 6.65 16.68 9.63
CA ASN A 116 7.87 16.55 10.43
C ASN A 116 9.03 17.41 9.89
N LEU A 117 9.14 17.60 8.57
CA LEU A 117 10.16 18.47 7.98
C LEU A 117 9.97 19.95 8.35
N LYS A 118 8.73 20.38 8.63
CA LYS A 118 8.43 21.74 9.10
C LYS A 118 8.52 21.89 10.63
N ALA A 119 8.63 20.79 11.37
CA ALA A 119 8.59 20.81 12.82
C ALA A 119 9.85 21.45 13.41
N LYS A 120 9.68 22.42 14.33
CA LYS A 120 10.81 23.05 15.05
C LYS A 120 11.53 22.07 15.98
N ALA A 121 10.81 21.08 16.49
CA ALA A 121 11.32 19.99 17.31
C ALA A 121 10.40 18.78 17.12
N MET A 122 10.99 17.58 17.17
CA MET A 122 10.26 16.31 17.12
C MET A 122 10.36 15.63 18.48
N SER A 123 9.25 15.04 18.94
CA SER A 123 9.28 14.17 20.11
C SER A 123 9.95 12.83 19.77
N HIS A 124 10.30 12.05 20.80
CA HIS A 124 10.81 10.69 20.60
C HIS A 124 9.80 9.81 19.84
N ASN A 125 8.51 9.95 20.13
CA ASN A 125 7.45 9.20 19.43
C ASN A 125 7.35 9.61 17.97
N ASP A 126 7.52 10.89 17.65
CA ASP A 126 7.50 11.37 16.25
C ASP A 126 8.67 10.79 15.45
N LEU A 127 9.85 10.67 16.08
CA LEU A 127 11.03 10.04 15.46
C LEU A 127 10.81 8.54 15.21
N LEU A 128 10.25 7.81 16.19
CA LEU A 128 9.91 6.39 16.01
C LEU A 128 8.86 6.21 14.90
N HIS A 129 7.86 7.09 14.84
CA HIS A 129 6.85 7.06 13.79
C HIS A 129 7.47 7.38 12.42
N ALA A 130 8.33 8.39 12.32
CA ALA A 130 9.07 8.69 11.09
C ALA A 130 9.91 7.49 10.62
N GLN A 131 10.63 6.83 11.54
CA GLN A 131 11.41 5.62 11.23
C GLN A 131 10.53 4.50 10.66
N HIS A 132 9.35 4.28 11.24
CA HIS A 132 8.37 3.33 10.72
C HIS A 132 7.92 3.70 9.30
N CYS A 133 7.52 4.96 9.08
CA CYS A 133 7.08 5.49 7.78
C CYS A 133 8.17 5.31 6.71
N PHE A 134 9.42 5.65 7.01
CA PHE A 134 10.54 5.48 6.08
C PHE A 134 10.75 4.02 5.68
N ASN A 135 10.72 3.09 6.65
CA ASN A 135 10.88 1.68 6.32
C ASN A 135 9.68 1.13 5.54
N LEU A 136 8.46 1.56 5.84
CA LEU A 136 7.26 1.18 5.09
C LEU A 136 7.36 1.64 3.63
N LEU A 137 7.67 2.91 3.38
CA LEU A 137 7.81 3.45 2.03
C LEU A 137 8.95 2.78 1.27
N ARG A 138 10.09 2.52 1.92
CA ARG A 138 11.20 1.76 1.32
C ARG A 138 10.77 0.37 0.89
N GLN A 139 10.06 -0.37 1.76
CA GLN A 139 9.57 -1.71 1.43
C GLN A 139 8.52 -1.67 0.30
N TRP A 140 7.68 -0.63 0.27
CA TRP A 140 6.71 -0.43 -0.80
C TRP A 140 7.37 -0.17 -2.16
N VAL A 141 8.39 0.70 -2.21
CA VAL A 141 9.21 0.94 -3.42
C VAL A 141 9.85 -0.36 -3.90
N LEU A 142 10.42 -1.17 -2.99
CA LEU A 142 10.98 -2.47 -3.36
C LEU A 142 9.92 -3.47 -3.88
N CYS A 143 8.70 -3.40 -3.35
CA CYS A 143 7.60 -4.24 -3.79
C CYS A 143 7.10 -3.85 -5.20
N HIS A 144 7.24 -2.58 -5.58
CA HIS A 144 6.81 -2.02 -6.86
C HIS A 144 8.00 -1.51 -7.68
N ALA A 145 9.14 -2.22 -7.64
CA ALA A 145 10.39 -1.79 -8.28
C ALA A 145 10.17 -1.34 -9.74
N ASP A 146 9.99 -0.03 -9.92
CA ASP A 146 9.73 0.58 -11.21
C ASP A 146 11.05 0.62 -11.98
N THR A 147 11.02 0.13 -13.21
CA THR A 147 12.20 0.00 -14.08
C THR A 147 12.16 0.98 -15.23
N SER A 148 11.19 1.90 -15.22
CA SER A 148 11.13 3.04 -16.13
C SER A 148 12.41 3.85 -16.00
N LEU A 149 12.96 4.29 -17.14
CA LEU A 149 14.13 5.17 -17.15
C LEU A 149 13.68 6.60 -16.86
N GLU A 150 14.42 7.29 -16.01
CA GLU A 150 14.24 8.73 -15.82
C GLU A 150 14.59 9.45 -17.13
N PRO A 151 13.72 10.35 -17.60
CA PRO A 151 13.99 11.14 -18.80
C PRO A 151 15.03 12.22 -18.52
N ASP A 152 15.64 12.69 -19.61
CA ASP A 152 16.64 13.76 -19.63
C ASP A 152 17.93 13.46 -18.85
N ASP A 153 18.91 14.37 -18.94
CA ASP A 153 20.08 14.30 -18.08
C ASP A 153 19.69 14.83 -16.69
N PHE A 154 19.41 13.91 -15.77
CA PHE A 154 19.07 14.24 -14.38
C PHE A 154 20.15 15.07 -13.66
N THR A 155 21.37 15.18 -14.20
CA THR A 155 22.45 16.01 -13.65
C THR A 155 22.41 17.46 -14.13
N GLU A 156 21.77 17.74 -15.28
CA GLU A 156 21.64 19.09 -15.85
C GLU A 156 20.20 19.63 -15.78
N ARG A 157 19.27 18.82 -15.25
CA ARG A 157 17.84 19.12 -15.19
C ARG A 157 17.51 20.38 -14.38
N ASN A 158 16.62 21.20 -14.92
CA ASN A 158 16.07 22.36 -14.23
C ASN A 158 14.62 22.08 -13.78
N PHE A 159 14.45 21.62 -12.54
CA PHE A 159 13.15 21.29 -11.92
C PHE A 159 12.09 22.41 -11.94
N LYS A 160 12.46 23.65 -12.31
CA LYS A 160 11.51 24.77 -12.46
C LYS A 160 10.89 24.86 -13.87
N TYR A 161 11.65 24.49 -14.90
CA TYR A 161 11.23 24.65 -16.30
C TYR A 161 11.06 23.32 -17.03
N ASP A 162 11.70 22.27 -16.52
CA ASP A 162 11.68 20.92 -17.08
C ASP A 162 10.77 20.03 -16.23
N THR A 163 9.46 20.27 -16.39
CA THR A 163 8.40 19.52 -15.71
C THR A 163 8.04 18.23 -16.45
N GLY A 164 8.63 18.00 -17.63
CA GLY A 164 8.37 16.84 -18.46
C GLY A 164 8.90 15.57 -17.81
N ASN A 165 8.15 14.48 -17.91
CA ASN A 165 8.53 13.23 -17.29
C ASN A 165 8.03 12.05 -18.12
N GLN A 166 8.37 10.84 -17.68
CA GLN A 166 7.99 9.60 -18.33
C GLN A 166 6.53 9.26 -18.04
N LEU A 167 5.86 8.64 -19.02
CA LEU A 167 4.52 8.10 -18.81
C LEU A 167 4.62 6.77 -18.04
N HIS A 168 3.90 6.67 -16.93
CA HIS A 168 3.77 5.45 -16.12
C HIS A 168 2.37 4.86 -16.26
N VAL A 169 2.29 3.53 -16.20
CA VAL A 169 1.03 2.78 -16.13
C VAL A 169 0.81 2.34 -14.70
N CYS A 170 -0.19 2.93 -14.07
CA CYS A 170 -0.55 2.77 -12.67
C CYS A 170 -1.85 1.97 -12.53
N ARG A 171 -2.13 1.54 -11.30
CA ARG A 171 -3.49 1.14 -10.93
C ARG A 171 -4.33 2.40 -10.80
N ASP A 172 -5.54 2.36 -11.33
CA ASP A 172 -6.49 3.46 -11.27
C ASP A 172 -6.93 3.71 -9.82
N TRP A 173 -6.37 4.74 -9.19
CA TRP A 173 -6.71 5.11 -7.82
C TRP A 173 -8.07 5.81 -7.73
N ASP A 174 -8.57 6.44 -8.79
CA ASP A 174 -9.88 7.11 -8.76
C ASP A 174 -10.99 6.09 -8.50
N THR A 175 -10.87 4.90 -9.10
CA THR A 175 -11.77 3.78 -8.78
C THR A 175 -11.66 3.34 -7.31
N LEU A 176 -10.45 3.37 -6.73
CA LEU A 176 -10.24 3.06 -5.32
C LEU A 176 -10.88 4.10 -4.39
N TYR A 177 -10.75 5.39 -4.70
CA TYR A 177 -11.43 6.47 -3.96
C TYR A 177 -12.95 6.31 -4.04
N ALA A 178 -13.50 6.04 -5.22
CA ALA A 178 -14.94 5.86 -5.40
C ALA A 178 -15.48 4.69 -4.57
N GLU A 179 -14.85 3.51 -4.66
CA GLU A 179 -15.28 2.33 -3.92
C GLU A 179 -15.13 2.49 -2.39
N ALA A 180 -14.07 3.15 -1.94
CA ALA A 180 -13.91 3.47 -0.53
C ALA A 180 -14.95 4.49 -0.04
N GLY A 181 -15.30 5.49 -0.84
CA GLY A 181 -16.36 6.45 -0.54
C GLY A 181 -17.73 5.78 -0.44
N HIS A 182 -18.07 4.88 -1.36
CA HIS A 182 -19.29 4.07 -1.25
C HIS A 182 -19.31 3.24 0.04
N ASN A 183 -18.20 2.56 0.34
CA ASN A 183 -18.06 1.77 1.56
C ASN A 183 -18.23 2.61 2.84
N TRP A 184 -17.63 3.81 2.87
CA TRP A 184 -17.73 4.74 3.98
C TRP A 184 -19.17 5.23 4.18
N HIS A 185 -19.86 5.63 3.11
CA HIS A 185 -21.24 6.09 3.18
C HIS A 185 -22.20 4.99 3.65
N ASP A 186 -22.02 3.76 3.19
CA ASP A 186 -22.81 2.62 3.65
C ASP A 186 -22.60 2.36 5.14
N TRP A 187 -21.34 2.42 5.60
CA TRP A 187 -21.02 2.32 7.02
C TRP A 187 -21.67 3.43 7.85
N VAL A 188 -21.54 4.70 7.43
CA VAL A 188 -22.11 5.84 8.15
C VAL A 188 -23.62 5.67 8.28
N ARG A 189 -24.30 5.21 7.23
CA ARG A 189 -25.75 4.92 7.27
C ARG A 189 -26.08 3.86 8.32
N VAL A 190 -25.36 2.74 8.34
CA VAL A 190 -25.56 1.65 9.32
C VAL A 190 -25.27 2.13 10.74
N TRP A 191 -24.18 2.87 10.93
CA TRP A 191 -23.80 3.43 12.23
C TRP A 191 -24.87 4.38 12.75
N GLN A 192 -25.34 5.31 11.92
CA GLN A 192 -26.42 6.23 12.27
C GLN A 192 -27.68 5.47 12.69
N LEU A 193 -28.14 4.50 11.90
CA LEU A 193 -29.34 3.70 12.22
C LEU A 193 -29.22 2.98 13.56
N LYS A 194 -28.05 2.40 13.86
CA LYS A 194 -27.81 1.75 15.16
C LYS A 194 -27.86 2.77 16.30
N ASN A 195 -27.23 3.92 16.12
CA ASN A 195 -27.19 4.97 17.14
C ASN A 195 -28.54 5.66 17.35
N PHE A 196 -29.39 5.75 16.33
CA PHE A 196 -30.76 6.27 16.46
C PHE A 196 -31.71 5.25 17.09
N ASN A 197 -31.65 3.97 16.73
CA ASN A 197 -32.53 2.95 17.32
C ASN A 197 -32.25 2.71 18.82
N VAL A 198 -31.00 2.84 19.26
CA VAL A 198 -30.66 2.79 20.70
C VAL A 198 -31.34 3.92 21.48
N THR A 199 -31.59 5.09 20.87
CA THR A 199 -32.25 6.20 21.57
C THR A 199 -33.77 6.06 21.70
N THR A 200 -34.40 5.16 20.94
CA THR A 200 -35.87 5.00 20.95
C THR A 200 -36.36 3.80 21.75
N GLU A 201 -35.49 2.85 22.09
CA GLU A 201 -35.83 1.66 22.90
C GLU A 201 -35.51 1.84 24.40
N ASP A 202 -34.79 2.90 24.77
CA ASP A 202 -34.43 3.25 26.16
C ASP A 202 -35.33 4.35 26.77
N VAL A 203 -36.55 4.56 26.24
CA VAL A 203 -37.57 5.50 26.79
C VAL A 203 -38.89 4.80 27.06
#